data_AF-A0A432QIT2-F1
#
_entry.id   AF-A0A432QIT2-F1
#
_cell.length_a   1.000
_cell.length_b   1.000
_cell.length_c   1.000
_cell.angle_alpha   90.00
_cell.angle_beta   90.00
_cell.angle_gamma   90.00
#
_symmetry.space_group_name_H-M   'P 1'
#
loop_
_entity.id
_entity.type
_entity.pdbx_description
1 polymer ?
#
loop_
_entity_poly.entity_id
_entity_poly.type
_entity_poly.pdbx_seq_one_letter_code
_entity_poly.pdbx_strand_id
1 'polypeptide(L)'
;MEKPFPLEKPKDLSENSMKRQRASFLLLFCSLLLLSACGGKEVNPYAFHGPTYPPTDQVQYIFQATQAAPECRVFAELLVSIPAGTDGAAMRAKLDQEAKTHGADMVLIGHAR
;
A
#
# COMPACT_ATOMS: atom_id res chain seq x y z
N MET A 1 -34.70 -76.07 -23.16
CA MET A 1 -34.90 -75.10 -22.05
C MET A 1 -33.55 -74.99 -21.38
N GLU A 2 -32.81 -73.89 -21.35
CA GLU A 2 -33.13 -72.45 -21.38
C GLU A 2 -31.95 -71.66 -22.00
N LYS A 3 -32.25 -70.52 -22.63
CA LYS A 3 -31.39 -69.33 -22.71
C LYS A 3 -32.23 -68.19 -22.12
N PRO A 4 -31.69 -67.01 -21.75
CA PRO A 4 -30.40 -66.65 -21.15
C PRO A 4 -30.62 -65.88 -19.83
N PHE A 5 -29.56 -65.51 -19.10
CA PHE A 5 -29.62 -64.41 -18.15
C PHE A 5 -28.46 -63.44 -18.47
N PRO A 6 -28.73 -62.18 -18.86
CA PRO A 6 -27.67 -61.19 -18.96
C PRO A 6 -27.43 -60.59 -17.58
N LEU A 7 -26.20 -60.70 -17.07
CA LEU A 7 -25.75 -59.93 -15.93
C LEU A 7 -25.27 -58.58 -16.43
N GLU A 8 -26.13 -57.58 -16.26
CA GLU A 8 -25.83 -56.17 -16.44
C GLU A 8 -24.72 -55.74 -15.46
N LYS A 9 -23.64 -55.15 -15.97
CA LYS A 9 -22.51 -54.66 -15.15
C LYS A 9 -22.85 -53.28 -14.59
N PRO A 10 -22.75 -53.03 -13.26
CA PRO A 10 -22.86 -51.69 -12.72
C PRO A 10 -21.56 -50.93 -12.97
N LYS A 11 -21.57 -49.98 -13.91
CA LYS A 11 -20.40 -49.15 -14.27
C LYS A 11 -20.56 -47.66 -13.97
N ASP A 12 -21.63 -47.24 -13.29
CA ASP A 12 -21.97 -45.81 -13.20
C ASP A 12 -21.65 -45.15 -11.85
N LEU A 13 -21.40 -45.92 -10.78
CA LEU A 13 -21.25 -45.34 -9.43
C LEU A 13 -19.82 -44.84 -9.12
N SER A 14 -18.80 -45.46 -9.73
CA SER A 14 -17.39 -45.14 -9.46
C SER A 14 -16.90 -43.88 -10.18
N GLU A 15 -17.40 -43.65 -11.40
CA GLU A 15 -16.96 -42.53 -12.25
C GLU A 15 -17.44 -41.16 -11.72
N ASN A 16 -18.63 -41.12 -11.13
CA ASN A 16 -19.22 -39.90 -10.57
C ASN A 16 -18.51 -39.41 -9.30
N SER A 17 -17.98 -40.32 -8.48
CA SER A 17 -17.26 -39.94 -7.25
C SER A 17 -15.91 -39.26 -7.56
N MET A 18 -15.19 -39.77 -8.57
CA MET A 18 -13.91 -39.22 -9.01
C MET A 18 -14.07 -37.87 -9.75
N LYS A 19 -15.13 -37.71 -10.54
CA LYS A 19 -15.49 -36.41 -11.17
C LYS A 19 -15.86 -35.37 -10.10
N ARG A 20 -16.58 -35.77 -9.06
CA ARG A 20 -16.97 -34.90 -7.94
C ARG A 20 -15.75 -34.47 -7.10
N GLN A 21 -14.83 -35.39 -6.80
CA GLN A 21 -13.57 -35.05 -6.12
C GLN A 21 -12.70 -34.08 -6.94
N ARG A 22 -12.59 -34.29 -8.26
CA ARG A 22 -11.85 -33.38 -9.15
C ARG A 22 -12.49 -31.99 -9.20
N ALA A 23 -13.82 -31.91 -9.28
CA ALA A 23 -14.54 -30.65 -9.26
C ALA A 23 -14.36 -29.91 -7.92
N SER A 24 -14.43 -30.62 -6.78
CA SER A 24 -14.17 -30.04 -5.47
C SER A 24 -12.75 -29.51 -5.33
N PHE A 25 -11.73 -30.25 -5.80
CA PHE A 25 -10.34 -29.77 -5.78
C PHE A 25 -10.13 -28.53 -6.65
N LEU A 26 -10.73 -28.49 -7.84
CA LEU A 26 -10.68 -27.34 -8.74
C LEU A 26 -11.33 -26.09 -8.14
N LEU A 27 -12.49 -26.26 -7.49
CA LEU A 27 -13.19 -25.17 -6.80
C LEU A 27 -12.37 -24.63 -5.61
N LEU A 28 -11.77 -25.52 -4.83
CA LEU A 28 -10.93 -25.15 -3.68
C LEU A 28 -9.67 -24.40 -4.13
N PHE A 29 -9.04 -24.85 -5.21
CA PHE A 29 -7.87 -24.19 -5.81
C PHE A 29 -8.22 -22.81 -6.39
N CYS A 30 -9.34 -22.68 -7.11
CA CYS A 30 -9.83 -21.38 -7.59
C CYS A 30 -10.14 -20.41 -6.44
N SER A 31 -10.72 -20.92 -5.35
CA SER A 31 -11.01 -20.12 -4.16
C SER A 31 -9.73 -19.58 -3.53
N LEU A 32 -8.68 -20.40 -3.42
CA LEU A 32 -7.37 -19.95 -2.92
C LEU A 32 -6.75 -18.84 -3.80
N LEU A 33 -6.85 -18.98 -5.12
CA LEU A 33 -6.31 -17.98 -6.05
C LEU A 33 -7.02 -16.62 -5.90
N LEU A 34 -8.34 -16.63 -5.69
CA LEU A 34 -9.12 -15.41 -5.49
C LEU A 34 -8.76 -14.67 -4.19
N LEU A 35 -8.34 -15.38 -3.14
CA LEU A 35 -7.90 -14.74 -1.88
C LEU A 35 -6.49 -14.11 -2.00
N SER A 36 -5.66 -14.52 -2.95
CA SER A 36 -4.30 -13.98 -3.11
C SER A 36 -4.24 -12.60 -3.79
N ALA A 37 -5.37 -12.07 -4.27
CA ALA A 37 -5.43 -10.81 -5.01
C ALA A 37 -5.54 -9.54 -4.14
N CYS A 38 -5.61 -9.66 -2.81
CA CYS A 38 -5.74 -8.51 -1.90
C CYS A 38 -4.36 -8.01 -1.44
N GLY A 39 -3.54 -7.55 -2.39
CA GLY A 39 -2.25 -6.93 -2.15
C GLY A 39 -2.08 -5.70 -3.04
N GLY A 40 -3.07 -4.81 -3.02
CA GLY A 40 -2.97 -3.53 -3.72
C GLY A 40 -1.80 -2.73 -3.13
N LYS A 41 -0.95 -2.14 -3.98
CA LYS A 41 0.08 -1.20 -3.55
C LYS A 41 -0.58 -0.13 -2.68
N GLU A 42 -0.23 -0.11 -1.39
CA GLU A 42 -0.57 1.01 -0.53
C GLU A 42 0.06 2.25 -1.16
N VAL A 43 -0.80 3.11 -1.72
CA VAL A 43 -0.39 4.41 -2.21
C VAL A 43 -0.06 5.18 -0.95
N ASN A 44 1.23 5.35 -0.64
CA ASN A 44 1.64 6.09 0.54
C ASN A 44 1.13 7.53 0.39
N PRO A 45 0.09 7.96 1.15
CA PRO A 45 -0.46 9.30 1.01
C PRO A 45 0.51 10.38 1.52
N TYR A 46 1.61 9.96 2.16
CA TYR A 46 2.68 10.81 2.67
C TYR A 46 3.87 10.91 1.70
N ALA A 47 3.79 10.31 0.51
CA ALA A 47 4.83 10.46 -0.50
C ALA A 47 4.88 11.91 -0.99
N PHE A 48 6.09 12.39 -1.30
CA PHE A 48 6.27 13.72 -1.87
C PHE A 48 5.52 13.84 -3.21
N HIS A 49 4.63 14.82 -3.29
CA HIS A 49 3.89 15.16 -4.51
C HIS A 49 4.16 16.63 -4.84
N GLY A 50 5.16 16.89 -5.68
CA GLY A 50 5.54 18.25 -6.05
C GLY A 50 6.61 18.30 -7.14
N PRO A 51 6.89 19.50 -7.69
CA PRO A 51 8.06 19.70 -8.53
C PRO A 51 9.35 19.45 -7.75
N THR A 52 10.32 18.80 -8.38
CA THR A 52 11.63 18.53 -7.78
C THR A 52 12.55 19.73 -7.99
N TYR A 53 13.13 20.25 -6.91
CA TYR A 53 14.18 21.26 -6.94
C TYR A 53 15.53 20.63 -6.54
N PRO A 54 16.67 21.24 -6.93
CA PRO A 54 17.97 20.80 -6.45
C PRO A 54 18.06 20.84 -4.91
N PRO A 55 18.77 19.91 -4.27
CA PRO A 55 18.92 19.94 -2.82
C PRO A 55 19.56 21.23 -2.30
N THR A 56 19.20 21.62 -1.08
CA THR A 56 19.73 22.80 -0.39
C THR A 56 20.48 22.44 0.90
N ASP A 57 21.45 23.26 1.28
CA ASP A 57 22.24 23.06 2.51
C ASP A 57 21.57 23.68 3.74
N GLN A 58 20.63 24.61 3.55
CA GLN A 58 20.02 25.38 4.61
C GLN A 58 18.50 25.39 4.49
N VAL A 59 17.83 25.32 5.64
CA VAL A 59 16.37 25.35 5.75
C VAL A 59 15.99 26.28 6.89
N GLN A 60 15.14 27.25 6.61
CA GLN A 60 14.55 28.12 7.61
C GLN A 60 13.19 27.59 8.06
N TYR A 61 13.01 27.42 9.37
CA TYR A 61 11.72 27.04 9.92
C TYR A 61 10.90 28.26 10.27
N ILE A 62 9.64 28.27 9.82
CA ILE A 62 8.63 29.27 10.16
C ILE A 62 7.41 28.57 10.74
N PHE A 63 6.67 29.29 11.58
CA PHE A 63 5.46 28.81 12.25
C PHE A 63 4.22 29.62 11.86
N GLN A 64 4.41 30.69 11.09
CA GLN A 64 3.33 31.53 10.57
C GLN A 64 3.63 31.90 9.13
N ALA A 65 2.62 31.89 8.27
CA ALA A 65 2.76 32.26 6.86
C ALA A 65 3.25 33.71 6.67
N THR A 66 2.97 34.60 7.62
CA THR A 66 3.44 36.00 7.62
C THR A 66 4.95 36.14 7.78
N GLN A 67 5.66 35.08 8.18
CA GLN A 67 7.12 35.06 8.29
C GLN A 67 7.80 34.69 6.96
N ALA A 68 7.04 34.22 5.97
CA ALA A 68 7.56 33.96 4.63
C ALA A 68 7.75 35.26 3.85
N ALA A 69 8.78 35.30 3.01
CA ALA A 69 8.94 36.40 2.07
C ALA A 69 7.82 36.37 1.00
N PRO A 70 7.36 37.52 0.47
CA PRO A 70 6.27 37.57 -0.51
C PRO A 70 6.50 36.75 -1.78
N GLU A 71 7.76 36.53 -2.15
CA GLU A 71 8.19 35.75 -3.31
C GLU A 71 8.17 34.23 -3.09
N CYS A 72 8.07 33.77 -1.83
CA CYS A 72 8.06 32.35 -1.51
C CYS A 72 6.78 31.68 -2.03
N ARG A 73 6.94 30.47 -2.57
CA ARG A 73 5.83 29.64 -3.06
C ARG A 73 5.84 28.29 -2.35
N VAL A 74 4.66 27.86 -1.91
CA VAL A 74 4.46 26.48 -1.47
C VAL A 74 4.47 25.58 -2.69
N PHE A 75 5.37 24.60 -2.73
CA PHE A 75 5.48 23.65 -3.83
C PHE A 75 5.23 22.19 -3.41
N ALA A 76 5.25 21.91 -2.11
CA ALA A 76 4.96 20.60 -1.57
C ALA A 76 4.37 20.72 -0.15
N GLU A 77 3.52 19.76 0.19
CA GLU A 77 3.02 19.55 1.54
C GLU A 77 3.51 18.18 2.02
N LEU A 78 4.04 18.13 3.23
CA LEU A 78 4.55 16.91 3.84
C LEU A 78 3.89 16.70 5.18
N LEU A 79 3.34 15.51 5.37
CA LEU A 79 2.82 15.06 6.66
C LEU A 79 3.76 14.00 7.23
N VAL A 80 4.38 14.31 8.36
CA VAL A 80 5.32 13.43 9.05
C VAL A 80 4.69 12.90 10.32
N SER A 81 4.67 11.57 10.47
CA SER A 81 4.25 10.93 11.72
C SER A 81 5.41 10.94 12.73
N ILE A 82 5.20 11.59 13.86
CA ILE A 82 6.16 11.67 14.96
C ILE A 82 5.68 10.75 16.09
N PRO A 83 6.40 9.66 16.39
CA PRO A 83 5.99 8.75 17.47
C PRO A 83 6.13 9.41 18.84
N ALA A 84 5.35 8.93 19.80
CA ALA A 84 5.40 9.39 21.19
C ALA A 84 6.81 9.20 21.78
N GLY A 85 7.28 10.19 22.54
CA GLY A 85 8.62 10.17 23.13
C GLY A 85 9.76 10.57 22.19
N THR A 86 9.47 10.91 20.93
CA THR A 86 10.47 11.56 20.05
C THR A 86 10.80 12.94 20.62
N ASP A 87 12.09 13.26 20.76
CA ASP A 87 12.51 14.60 21.16
C ASP A 87 12.47 15.59 19.98
N GLY A 88 12.49 16.89 20.28
CA GLY A 88 12.42 17.93 19.25
C GLY A 88 13.61 17.93 18.29
N ALA A 89 14.78 17.44 18.69
CA ALA A 89 15.96 17.40 17.83
C ALA A 89 15.84 16.32 16.75
N ALA A 90 15.32 15.14 17.13
CA ALA A 90 15.01 14.06 16.21
C ALA A 90 13.87 14.44 15.24
N MET A 91 12.85 15.16 15.70
CA MET A 91 11.82 15.72 14.81
C MET A 91 12.43 16.68 13.80
N ARG A 92 13.26 17.62 14.28
CA ARG A 92 13.94 18.59 13.42
C ARG A 92 14.82 17.90 12.38
N ALA A 93 15.64 16.92 12.79
CA ALA A 93 16.52 16.21 11.88
C ALA A 93 15.75 15.54 10.71
N LYS A 94 14.59 14.94 11.00
CA LYS A 94 13.71 14.37 9.97
C LYS A 94 13.15 15.42 9.02
N LEU A 95 12.65 16.53 9.56
CA LEU A 95 12.10 17.62 8.74
C LEU A 95 13.19 18.29 7.89
N ASP A 96 14.38 18.49 8.46
CA ASP A 96 15.55 19.06 7.76
C ASP A 96 15.95 18.15 6.59
N GLN A 97 16.02 16.84 6.81
CA GLN A 97 16.38 15.88 5.76
C GLN A 97 15.41 15.95 4.59
N GLU A 98 14.10 15.94 4.84
CA GLU A 98 13.09 15.99 3.78
C GLU A 98 13.14 17.33 3.04
N ALA A 99 13.12 18.44 3.77
CA ALA A 99 13.17 19.78 3.18
C ALA A 99 14.40 19.98 2.29
N LYS A 100 15.58 19.61 2.78
CA LYS A 100 16.83 19.71 2.02
C LYS A 100 16.83 18.83 0.79
N THR A 101 16.35 17.60 0.92
CA THR A 101 16.30 16.64 -0.19
C THR A 101 15.43 17.15 -1.34
N HIS A 102 14.34 17.85 -1.03
CA HIS A 102 13.40 18.39 -2.01
C HIS A 102 13.67 19.85 -2.41
N GLY A 103 14.78 20.44 -1.94
CA GLY A 103 15.20 21.80 -2.29
C GLY A 103 14.37 22.92 -1.66
N ALA A 104 13.80 22.70 -0.49
CA ALA A 104 13.03 23.72 0.22
C ALA A 104 13.94 24.65 1.03
N ASP A 105 13.95 25.94 0.72
CA ASP A 105 14.65 26.95 1.52
C ASP A 105 13.92 27.26 2.84
N MET A 106 12.61 27.02 2.90
CA MET A 106 11.77 27.29 4.06
C MET A 106 10.78 26.15 4.32
N VAL A 107 10.52 25.87 5.60
CA VAL A 107 9.50 24.92 6.06
C VAL A 107 8.52 25.64 6.99
N LEU A 108 7.25 25.64 6.60
CA LEU A 108 6.15 26.07 7.46
C LEU A 108 5.64 24.89 8.28
N ILE A 109 5.86 24.94 9.59
CA ILE A 109 5.39 23.89 10.51
C ILE A 109 3.99 24.24 11.00
N GLY A 110 3.02 23.41 10.60
CA GLY A 110 1.69 23.37 11.19
C GLY A 110 1.50 22.14 12.06
N HIS A 111 0.56 22.20 13.00
CA HIS A 111 0.11 21.04 13.77
C HIS A 111 -1.36 20.75 13.46
N ALA A 112 -1.65 19.53 13.00
CA ALA A 112 -3.01 19.02 12.86
C ALA A 112 -3.30 18.06 14.03
N ARG A 113 -4.48 18.16 14.65
CA ARG A 113 -4.98 17.24 15.68
C ARG A 113 -5.99 16.27 15.09
#